data_AF-A0A3D1RZ34-F1
#
_entry.id   AF-A0A3D1RZ34-F1
#
_cell.length_a   1.000
_cell.length_b   1.000
_cell.length_c   1.000
_cell.angle_alpha   90.00
_cell.angle_beta   90.00
_cell.angle_gamma   90.00
#
_symmetry.space_group_name_H-M   'P 1'
#
loop_
_entity.id
_entity.type
_entity.pdbx_description
1 polymer ?
#
loop_
_entity_poly.entity_id
_entity_poly.type
_entity_poly.pdbx_seq_one_letter_code
_entity_poly.pdbx_strand_id
1 'polypeptide(L)'
;MADRDPILSKIDLDADPPLAPLPPPPAPLDNPITQAKADLGMKLFFDPKMTGDASLSCGDCHDPKQGWGFNDPISRGYPGTVHWRNSQTVVNTAYLGKLFWQGNAKSLEAQAPIANKGAVAGNGEDDVMEARLRQTPYYIQKFREIFGTELPNIGDAWMAIATFERTLNQRDTPLDRYLAGDKQALSEAALKGKEL
;
A
#
# COMPACT_ATOMS: atom_id res chain seq x y z
N MET A 1 1.60 -21.95 -5.53
CA MET A 1 1.40 -21.25 -6.81
C MET A 1 0.07 -20.53 -6.65
N ALA A 2 0.10 -19.23 -6.34
CA ALA A 2 -1.13 -18.48 -6.08
C ALA A 2 -1.89 -18.28 -7.39
N ASP A 3 -3.11 -18.78 -7.46
CA ASP A 3 -4.01 -18.57 -8.58
C ASP A 3 -4.25 -17.07 -8.74
N ARG A 4 -3.90 -16.55 -9.92
CA ARG A 4 -4.09 -15.14 -10.27
C ARG A 4 -5.57 -14.82 -10.22
N ASP A 5 -5.92 -13.69 -9.62
CA ASP A 5 -7.24 -13.07 -9.75
C ASP A 5 -7.64 -13.05 -11.24
N PRO A 6 -8.78 -13.66 -11.63
CA PRO A 6 -9.16 -13.81 -13.03
C PRO A 6 -9.33 -12.48 -13.75
N ILE A 7 -9.51 -11.37 -13.04
CA ILE A 7 -9.56 -10.01 -13.62
C ILE A 7 -8.16 -9.54 -14.05
N LEU A 8 -7.12 -9.82 -13.26
CA LEU A 8 -5.74 -9.41 -13.56
C LEU A 8 -5.05 -10.33 -14.57
N SER A 9 -5.53 -11.56 -14.75
CA SER A 9 -4.93 -12.52 -15.70
C SER A 9 -5.11 -12.17 -17.18
N LYS A 10 -6.03 -11.24 -17.51
CA LYS A 10 -6.34 -10.80 -18.88
C LYS A 10 -5.74 -9.46 -19.27
N ILE A 11 -5.07 -8.78 -18.35
CA ILE A 11 -4.45 -7.47 -18.60
C ILE A 11 -2.98 -7.74 -18.94
N ASP A 12 -2.57 -7.34 -20.14
CA ASP A 12 -1.17 -7.25 -20.49
C ASP A 12 -0.55 -6.14 -19.62
N LEU A 13 0.32 -6.53 -18.68
CA LEU A 13 0.98 -5.60 -17.75
C LEU A 13 2.02 -4.71 -18.44
N ASP A 14 2.31 -4.97 -19.72
CA ASP A 14 3.25 -4.21 -20.54
C ASP A 14 2.55 -3.34 -21.60
N ALA A 15 1.21 -3.37 -21.67
CA ALA A 15 0.41 -2.52 -22.55
C ALA A 15 -0.36 -1.47 -21.74
N ASP A 16 -0.13 -0.19 -22.05
CA ASP A 16 -0.81 0.91 -21.37
C ASP A 16 -2.28 0.99 -21.81
N PRO A 17 -3.25 0.85 -20.88
CA PRO A 17 -4.65 1.05 -21.22
C PRO A 17 -4.90 2.52 -21.58
N PRO A 18 -5.95 2.82 -22.39
CA PRO A 18 -6.35 4.19 -22.63
C PRO A 18 -6.72 4.89 -21.33
N LEU A 19 -6.46 6.20 -21.25
CA LEU A 19 -6.84 7.01 -20.08
C LEU A 19 -8.34 6.92 -19.82
N ALA A 20 -8.70 6.46 -18.62
CA ALA A 20 -10.06 6.35 -18.13
C ALA A 20 -10.10 6.64 -16.62
N PRO A 21 -11.26 7.07 -16.07
CA PRO A 21 -11.43 7.14 -14.63
C PRO A 21 -11.17 5.78 -13.98
N LEU A 22 -10.51 5.78 -12.82
CA LEU A 22 -10.15 4.54 -12.15
C LEU A 22 -11.40 3.75 -11.72
N PRO A 23 -11.45 2.42 -11.98
CA PRO A 23 -12.52 1.55 -11.47
C PRO A 23 -12.43 1.42 -9.94
N PRO A 24 -13.37 0.72 -9.28
CA PRO A 24 -13.17 0.28 -7.90
C PRO A 24 -11.84 -0.49 -7.75
N PRO A 25 -11.14 -0.37 -6.61
CA PRO A 25 -9.87 -1.06 -6.40
C PRO A 25 -10.06 -2.58 -6.49
N PRO A 26 -9.11 -3.30 -7.10
CA PRO A 26 -9.19 -4.77 -7.18
C PRO A 26 -9.08 -5.37 -5.78
N ALA A 27 -9.90 -6.39 -5.53
CA ALA A 27 -9.96 -7.11 -4.25
C ALA A 27 -9.67 -8.60 -4.51
N PRO A 28 -8.45 -9.08 -4.20
CA PRO A 28 -8.09 -10.48 -4.37
C PRO A 28 -9.02 -11.41 -3.58
N LEU A 29 -9.29 -12.60 -4.12
CA LEU A 29 -10.16 -13.59 -3.49
C LEU A 29 -9.68 -14.03 -2.11
N ASP A 30 -8.36 -14.13 -1.93
CA ASP A 30 -7.70 -14.49 -0.68
C ASP A 30 -7.54 -13.30 0.28
N ASN A 31 -7.68 -12.06 -0.20
CA ASN A 31 -7.66 -10.86 0.62
C ASN A 31 -8.79 -9.86 0.29
N PRO A 32 -10.06 -10.21 0.56
CA PRO A 32 -11.17 -9.32 0.29
C PRO A 32 -11.08 -8.05 1.14
N ILE A 33 -11.46 -6.92 0.54
CA ILE A 33 -11.51 -5.62 1.20
C ILE A 33 -12.71 -5.59 2.13
N THR A 34 -12.46 -5.41 3.43
CA THR A 34 -13.49 -5.14 4.43
C THR A 34 -13.07 -3.94 5.27
N GLN A 35 -14.03 -3.17 5.77
CA GLN A 35 -13.72 -1.99 6.59
C GLN A 35 -12.92 -2.37 7.85
N ALA A 36 -13.32 -3.43 8.55
CA ALA A 36 -12.63 -3.88 9.77
C ALA A 36 -11.17 -4.25 9.51
N LYS A 37 -10.90 -4.93 8.38
CA LYS A 37 -9.53 -5.29 7.97
C LYS A 37 -8.73 -4.06 7.54
N ALA A 38 -9.33 -3.12 6.82
CA ALA A 38 -8.70 -1.86 6.46
C ALA A 38 -8.36 -1.00 7.69
N ASP A 39 -9.25 -0.94 8.69
CA ASP A 39 -9.02 -0.19 9.93
C ASP A 39 -7.87 -0.80 10.75
N LEU A 40 -7.79 -2.13 10.81
CA LEU A 40 -6.65 -2.82 11.41
C LEU A 40 -5.36 -2.54 10.62
N GLY A 41 -5.42 -2.62 9.29
CA GLY A 41 -4.30 -2.31 8.40
C GLY A 41 -3.76 -0.90 8.57
N MET A 42 -4.65 0.08 8.67
CA MET A 42 -4.30 1.47 8.94
C MET A 42 -3.54 1.59 10.26
N LYS A 43 -4.03 0.93 11.32
CA LYS A 43 -3.33 0.96 12.62
C LYS A 43 -1.94 0.37 12.51
N LEU A 44 -1.80 -0.79 11.88
CA LEU A 44 -0.50 -1.46 11.70
C LEU A 44 0.46 -0.64 10.83
N PHE A 45 -0.03 0.02 9.78
CA PHE A 45 0.76 0.88 8.89
C PHE A 45 1.42 2.04 9.64
N PHE A 46 0.75 2.58 10.65
CA PHE A 46 1.25 3.66 11.50
C PHE A 46 1.82 3.18 12.85
N ASP A 47 1.88 1.87 13.11
CA ASP A 47 2.38 1.33 14.38
C ASP A 47 3.87 0.95 14.27
N PRO A 48 4.77 1.60 15.04
CA PRO A 48 6.18 1.24 15.02
C PRO A 48 6.47 -0.21 15.44
N LYS A 49 5.56 -0.89 16.14
CA LYS A 49 5.74 -2.32 16.49
C LYS A 49 6.03 -3.21 15.28
N MET A 50 5.62 -2.76 14.10
CA MET A 50 5.85 -3.42 12.83
C MET A 50 7.24 -3.17 12.24
N THR A 51 8.24 -2.66 12.95
CA THR A 51 9.63 -2.50 12.42
C THR A 51 10.67 -3.02 13.39
N GLY A 52 11.93 -3.18 12.98
CA GLY A 52 12.99 -3.86 13.74
C GLY A 52 13.13 -3.40 15.20
N ASP A 53 13.35 -2.12 15.45
CA ASP A 53 13.54 -1.53 16.78
C ASP A 53 12.32 -0.76 17.31
N ALA A 54 11.22 -0.75 16.54
CA ALA A 54 10.02 0.03 16.83
C ALA A 54 10.25 1.55 16.96
N SER A 55 11.22 2.09 16.20
CA SER A 55 11.48 3.52 16.11
C SER A 55 10.74 4.26 14.97
N LEU A 56 10.24 3.51 13.98
CA LEU A 56 9.53 4.05 12.81
C LEU A 56 8.40 3.13 12.36
N SER A 57 7.52 3.65 11.53
CA SER A 57 6.38 2.97 10.89
C SER A 57 6.42 3.15 9.37
N CYS A 58 5.50 2.49 8.64
CA CYS A 58 5.36 2.72 7.19
C CYS A 58 5.01 4.20 6.90
N GLY A 59 4.21 4.81 7.78
CA GLY A 59 3.79 6.22 7.69
C GLY A 59 4.93 7.24 7.84
N ASP A 60 6.09 6.86 8.38
CA ASP A 60 7.26 7.75 8.44
C ASP A 60 7.92 7.98 7.07
N CYS A 61 7.79 7.01 6.16
CA CYS A 61 8.28 7.10 4.78
C CYS A 61 7.16 7.45 3.79
N HIS A 62 5.91 7.12 4.13
CA HIS A 62 4.71 7.34 3.33
C HIS A 62 3.74 8.30 4.03
N ASP A 63 4.24 9.48 4.39
CA ASP A 63 3.51 10.46 5.20
C ASP A 63 2.34 11.07 4.40
N PRO A 64 1.09 11.00 4.90
CA PRO A 64 -0.06 11.62 4.24
C PRO A 64 0.13 13.12 3.96
N LYS A 65 0.85 13.84 4.82
CA LYS A 65 1.14 15.28 4.65
C LYS A 65 2.11 15.56 3.49
N GLN A 66 2.82 14.54 3.02
CA GLN A 66 3.77 14.59 1.92
C GLN A 66 3.22 13.90 0.66
N GLY A 67 1.90 13.64 0.60
CA GLY A 67 1.28 12.95 -0.52
C GLY A 67 1.48 11.43 -0.49
N TRP A 68 1.62 10.85 0.71
CA TRP A 68 1.78 9.41 0.94
C TRP A 68 3.06 8.81 0.35
N GLY A 69 4.04 9.65 0.05
CA GLY A 69 5.41 9.29 -0.27
C GLY A 69 6.36 10.16 0.55
N PHE A 70 7.60 10.27 0.10
CA PHE A 70 8.60 11.11 0.73
C PHE A 70 8.86 12.37 -0.09
N ASN A 71 8.87 13.56 0.53
CA ASN A 71 9.05 14.83 -0.17
C ASN A 71 10.53 15.26 -0.29
N ASP A 72 11.43 14.29 -0.49
CA ASP A 72 12.84 14.51 -0.78
C ASP A 72 13.33 13.50 -1.83
N PRO A 73 14.41 13.80 -2.60
CA PRO A 73 14.93 12.90 -3.62
C PRO A 73 15.33 11.51 -3.10
N ILE A 74 15.67 11.42 -1.82
CA ILE A 74 16.09 10.19 -1.14
C ILE A 74 15.34 10.08 0.19
N SER A 75 14.79 8.91 0.48
CA SER A 75 14.11 8.66 1.75
C SER A 75 15.06 8.42 2.90
N ARG A 76 14.58 8.77 4.11
CA ARG A 76 15.12 8.22 5.35
C ARG A 76 15.07 6.69 5.32
N GLY A 77 15.88 6.06 6.16
CA GLY A 77 15.83 4.62 6.40
C GLY A 77 15.58 4.29 7.87
N TYR A 78 15.76 3.01 8.18
CA TYR A 78 15.93 2.50 9.53
C TYR A 78 17.05 3.27 10.26
N PRO A 79 17.01 3.44 11.60
CA PRO A 79 18.00 4.25 12.30
C PRO A 79 19.44 3.86 11.98
N GLY A 80 20.26 4.88 11.69
CA GLY A 80 21.65 4.70 11.26
C GLY A 80 21.81 4.39 9.77
N THR A 81 20.72 4.37 8.99
CA THR A 81 20.75 4.13 7.54
C THR A 81 20.04 5.25 6.77
N VAL A 82 20.27 5.28 5.45
CA VAL A 82 19.54 6.12 4.50
C VAL A 82 19.25 5.29 3.26
N HIS A 83 18.09 5.51 2.64
CA HIS A 83 17.78 4.81 1.40
C HIS A 83 18.65 5.32 0.25
N TRP A 84 18.68 4.63 -0.88
CA TRP A 84 19.29 5.10 -2.14
C TRP A 84 18.26 5.54 -3.17
N ARG A 85 16.98 5.63 -2.76
CA ARG A 85 15.83 6.00 -3.61
C ARG A 85 14.79 6.76 -2.79
N ASN A 86 13.93 7.49 -3.49
CA ASN A 86 12.70 8.05 -2.94
C ASN A 86 11.64 6.96 -2.70
N SER A 87 10.90 7.06 -1.59
CA SER A 87 9.70 6.26 -1.31
C SER A 87 8.53 6.79 -2.13
N GLN A 88 8.08 5.96 -3.06
CA GLN A 88 6.97 6.28 -3.97
C GLN A 88 5.67 6.46 -3.18
N THR A 89 4.71 7.19 -3.74
CA THR A 89 3.38 7.31 -3.11
C THR A 89 2.70 5.94 -3.02
N VAL A 90 2.01 5.67 -1.90
CA VAL A 90 1.10 4.50 -1.80
C VAL A 90 -0.28 4.77 -2.40
N VAL A 91 -0.59 6.01 -2.79
CA VAL A 91 -1.86 6.36 -3.43
C VAL A 91 -2.00 5.63 -4.78
N ASN A 92 -3.19 5.09 -5.03
CA ASN A 92 -3.55 4.36 -6.26
C ASN A 92 -2.67 3.12 -6.56
N THR A 93 -1.86 2.65 -5.60
CA THR A 93 -1.01 1.47 -5.79
C THR A 93 -1.80 0.17 -5.97
N ALA A 94 -3.07 0.15 -5.56
CA ALA A 94 -4.00 -0.96 -5.75
C ALA A 94 -4.12 -1.40 -7.22
N TYR A 95 -3.92 -0.49 -8.17
CA TYR A 95 -4.07 -0.76 -9.61
C TYR A 95 -2.74 -1.17 -10.28
N LEU A 96 -1.61 -1.13 -9.56
CA LEU A 96 -0.30 -1.43 -10.12
C LEU A 96 -0.02 -2.94 -10.06
N GLY A 97 0.30 -3.55 -11.20
CA GLY A 97 0.76 -4.96 -11.26
C GLY A 97 2.25 -5.15 -10.95
N LYS A 98 3.01 -4.06 -10.85
CA LYS A 98 4.44 -4.02 -10.55
C LYS A 98 4.69 -2.88 -9.55
N LEU A 99 5.15 -3.23 -8.36
CA LEU A 99 5.43 -2.32 -7.25
C LEU A 99 6.94 -2.22 -7.02
N PHE A 100 7.33 -1.15 -6.31
CA PHE A 100 8.71 -0.64 -6.21
C PHE A 100 9.27 -0.17 -7.55
N TRP A 101 10.34 0.63 -7.46
CA TRP A 101 11.11 1.13 -8.60
C TRP A 101 11.62 0.05 -9.57
N GLN A 102 11.82 -1.19 -9.11
CA GLN A 102 12.26 -2.32 -9.97
C GLN A 102 11.11 -3.22 -10.42
N GLY A 103 9.87 -2.98 -9.98
CA GLY A 103 8.74 -3.83 -10.31
C GLY A 103 8.83 -5.26 -9.76
N ASN A 104 9.62 -5.48 -8.70
CA ASN A 104 9.92 -6.80 -8.16
C ASN A 104 8.85 -7.33 -7.18
N ALA A 105 7.91 -6.48 -6.73
CA ALA A 105 6.72 -6.91 -6.01
C ALA A 105 5.51 -6.89 -6.93
N LYS A 106 4.71 -7.97 -6.89
CA LYS A 106 3.58 -8.19 -7.82
C LYS A 106 2.20 -8.04 -7.16
N SER A 107 2.17 -7.75 -5.87
CA SER A 107 0.97 -7.48 -5.09
C SER A 107 1.34 -6.69 -3.84
N LEU A 108 0.37 -6.04 -3.21
CA LEU A 108 0.55 -5.31 -1.96
C LEU A 108 0.93 -6.27 -0.81
N GLU A 109 0.36 -7.49 -0.79
CA GLU A 109 0.70 -8.55 0.15
C GLU A 109 2.18 -8.96 0.08
N ALA A 110 2.74 -8.97 -1.13
CA ALA A 110 4.15 -9.27 -1.33
C ALA A 110 5.04 -8.05 -1.07
N GLN A 111 4.55 -6.85 -1.37
CA GLN A 111 5.28 -5.59 -1.23
C GLN A 111 5.55 -5.29 0.25
N ALA A 112 4.55 -5.41 1.12
CA ALA A 112 4.66 -5.05 2.53
C ALA A 112 5.84 -5.75 3.25
N PRO A 113 5.99 -7.09 3.23
CA PRO A 113 7.12 -7.75 3.87
C PRO A 113 8.46 -7.45 3.21
N ILE A 114 8.51 -7.22 1.88
CA ILE A 114 9.77 -6.87 1.20
C ILE A 114 10.28 -5.51 1.68
N ALA A 115 9.39 -4.52 1.76
CA ALA A 115 9.74 -3.19 2.28
C ALA A 115 10.12 -3.28 3.76
N ASN A 116 9.29 -3.96 4.55
CA ASN A 116 9.43 -4.01 5.99
C ASN A 116 10.71 -4.72 6.46
N LYS A 117 10.99 -5.90 5.89
CA LYS A 117 12.13 -6.73 6.28
C LYS A 117 13.44 -6.30 5.64
N GLY A 118 13.39 -5.34 4.70
CA GLY A 118 14.59 -4.77 4.10
C GLY A 118 15.44 -4.03 5.13
N ALA A 119 16.74 -4.34 5.20
CA ALA A 119 17.67 -3.83 6.22
C ALA A 119 17.78 -2.29 6.27
N VAL A 120 17.51 -1.60 5.15
CA VAL A 120 17.58 -0.13 5.07
C VAL A 120 16.22 0.54 5.33
N ALA A 121 15.12 -0.19 5.18
CA ALA A 121 13.78 0.37 5.35
C ALA A 121 13.25 0.11 6.76
N GLY A 122 12.69 -1.07 7.01
CA GLY A 122 12.10 -1.41 8.32
C GLY A 122 12.98 -2.31 9.19
N ASN A 123 13.94 -3.04 8.60
CA ASN A 123 14.78 -4.05 9.29
C ASN A 123 13.97 -4.97 10.23
N GLY A 124 12.74 -5.32 9.82
CA GLY A 124 11.79 -6.08 10.61
C GLY A 124 12.08 -7.59 10.64
N GLU A 125 11.84 -8.20 11.80
CA GLU A 125 11.89 -9.65 12.00
C GLU A 125 10.53 -10.17 12.50
N ASP A 126 10.08 -11.27 11.91
CA ASP A 126 8.70 -11.74 12.07
C ASP A 126 8.38 -12.09 13.54
N ASP A 127 9.27 -12.81 14.21
CA ASP A 127 9.11 -13.24 15.60
C ASP A 127 9.07 -12.06 16.58
N VAL A 128 9.91 -11.06 16.36
CA VAL A 128 9.96 -9.82 17.16
C VAL A 128 8.66 -9.03 17.00
N MET A 129 8.20 -8.83 15.76
CA MET A 129 6.96 -8.10 15.49
C MET A 129 5.74 -8.85 16.06
N GLU A 130 5.66 -10.16 15.85
CA GLU A 130 4.59 -10.99 16.40
C GLU A 130 4.56 -10.95 17.93
N ALA A 131 5.71 -11.06 18.59
CA ALA A 131 5.80 -10.97 20.04
C ALA A 131 5.28 -9.63 20.56
N ARG A 132 5.57 -8.52 19.87
CA ARG A 132 5.06 -7.19 20.24
C ARG A 132 3.55 -7.06 20.05
N LEU A 133 3.01 -7.60 18.94
CA LEU A 133 1.57 -7.61 18.70
C LEU A 133 0.84 -8.45 19.76
N ARG A 134 1.40 -9.62 20.12
CA ARG A 134 0.87 -10.54 21.14
C ARG A 134 0.92 -9.98 22.56
N GLN A 135 1.69 -8.93 22.82
CA GLN A 135 1.68 -8.21 24.11
C GLN A 135 0.59 -7.12 24.19
N THR A 136 -0.15 -6.90 23.11
CA THR A 136 -1.16 -5.84 23.03
C THR A 136 -2.56 -6.45 22.96
N PRO A 137 -3.38 -6.40 24.03
CA PRO A 137 -4.71 -7.02 24.07
C PRO A 137 -5.62 -6.60 22.91
N TYR A 138 -5.51 -5.34 22.48
CA TYR A 138 -6.22 -4.82 21.31
C TYR A 138 -5.94 -5.64 20.04
N TYR A 139 -4.67 -5.96 19.75
CA TYR A 139 -4.32 -6.73 18.56
C TYR A 139 -4.77 -8.18 18.67
N ILE A 140 -4.65 -8.81 19.85
CA ILE A 140 -5.18 -10.17 20.05
C ILE A 140 -6.67 -10.23 19.72
N GLN A 141 -7.45 -9.29 20.25
CA GLN A 141 -8.88 -9.22 19.99
C GLN A 141 -9.16 -9.01 18.50
N LYS A 142 -8.50 -8.04 17.85
CA LYS A 142 -8.77 -7.71 16.45
C LYS A 142 -8.37 -8.81 15.49
N PHE A 143 -7.24 -9.47 15.70
CA PHE A 143 -6.84 -10.60 14.86
C PHE A 143 -7.81 -11.78 15.01
N ARG A 144 -8.30 -12.06 16.23
CA ARG A 144 -9.34 -13.06 16.45
C ARG A 144 -10.65 -12.71 15.74
N GLU A 145 -11.09 -11.46 15.83
CA GLU A 145 -12.33 -11.01 15.20
C GLU A 145 -12.26 -11.03 13.67
N ILE A 146 -11.12 -10.65 13.09
CA ILE A 146 -10.98 -10.43 11.63
C ILE A 146 -10.50 -11.69 10.91
N PHE A 147 -9.55 -12.42 11.50
CA PHE A 147 -8.89 -13.57 10.87
C PHE A 147 -9.21 -14.90 11.54
N GLY A 148 -9.89 -14.89 12.71
CA GLY A 148 -10.21 -16.11 13.45
C GLY A 148 -9.00 -16.75 14.14
N THR A 149 -7.86 -16.07 14.20
CA THR A 149 -6.63 -16.58 14.80
C THR A 149 -6.61 -16.38 16.32
N GLU A 150 -6.00 -17.32 17.05
CA GLU A 150 -5.92 -17.22 18.51
C GLU A 150 -5.01 -16.07 18.96
N LEU A 151 -3.90 -15.92 18.24
CA LEU A 151 -2.85 -14.91 18.44
C LEU A 151 -2.51 -14.22 17.11
N PRO A 152 -2.09 -12.94 17.14
CA PRO A 152 -1.57 -12.27 15.97
C PRO A 152 -0.42 -13.04 15.33
N ASN A 153 -0.42 -13.12 14.01
CA ASN A 153 0.68 -13.63 13.19
C ASN A 153 1.00 -12.61 12.09
N ILE A 154 2.23 -12.66 11.58
CA ILE A 154 2.71 -11.61 10.67
C ILE A 154 2.04 -11.67 9.29
N GLY A 155 1.65 -12.87 8.83
CA GLY A 155 0.97 -13.05 7.55
C GLY A 155 -0.34 -12.25 7.49
N ASP A 156 -1.19 -12.43 8.50
CA ASP A 156 -2.45 -11.68 8.64
C ASP A 156 -2.21 -10.16 8.77
N ALA A 157 -1.10 -9.76 9.40
CA ALA A 157 -0.72 -8.35 9.50
C ALA A 157 -0.45 -7.74 8.11
N TRP A 158 0.27 -8.46 7.24
CA TRP A 158 0.49 -8.04 5.85
C TRP A 158 -0.81 -7.99 5.05
N MET A 159 -1.72 -8.94 5.26
CA MET A 159 -3.05 -8.92 4.62
C MET A 159 -3.86 -7.69 5.04
N ALA A 160 -3.80 -7.32 6.32
CA ALA A 160 -4.46 -6.12 6.83
C ALA A 160 -3.85 -4.85 6.23
N ILE A 161 -2.53 -4.70 6.25
CA ILE A 161 -1.81 -3.54 5.68
C ILE A 161 -2.12 -3.40 4.20
N ALA A 162 -2.00 -4.48 3.42
CA ALA A 162 -2.33 -4.47 1.99
C ALA A 162 -3.79 -4.05 1.73
N THR A 163 -4.72 -4.44 2.62
CA THR A 163 -6.12 -4.01 2.51
C THR A 163 -6.28 -2.52 2.78
N PHE A 164 -5.54 -1.96 3.74
CA PHE A 164 -5.54 -0.53 3.99
C PHE A 164 -4.96 0.25 2.80
N GLU A 165 -3.83 -0.18 2.25
CA GLU A 165 -3.23 0.45 1.06
C GLU A 165 -4.21 0.46 -0.13
N ARG A 166 -5.00 -0.60 -0.30
CA ARG A 166 -6.07 -0.65 -1.30
C ARG A 166 -7.18 0.37 -1.12
N THR A 167 -7.33 0.96 0.06
CA THR A 167 -8.31 2.03 0.28
C THR A 167 -7.79 3.41 -0.11
N LEU A 168 -6.47 3.57 -0.27
CA LEU A 168 -5.80 4.84 -0.57
C LEU A 168 -5.92 5.19 -2.05
N ASN A 169 -7.13 5.48 -2.51
CA ASN A 169 -7.40 5.82 -3.90
C ASN A 169 -7.88 7.26 -4.07
N GLN A 170 -7.35 7.92 -5.10
CA GLN A 170 -7.82 9.20 -5.60
C GLN A 170 -8.53 8.96 -6.93
N ARG A 171 -9.86 9.05 -6.91
CA ARG A 171 -10.74 8.74 -8.06
C ARG A 171 -11.65 9.91 -8.47
N ASP A 172 -11.46 11.07 -7.86
CA ASP A 172 -12.21 12.29 -8.12
C ASP A 172 -11.26 13.47 -8.36
N THR A 173 -10.41 13.31 -9.37
CA THR A 173 -9.54 14.39 -9.86
C THR A 173 -10.23 15.19 -10.97
N PRO A 174 -9.75 16.41 -11.28
CA PRO A 174 -10.20 17.15 -12.46
C PRO A 174 -10.11 16.32 -13.76
N LEU A 175 -9.08 15.48 -13.90
CA LEU A 175 -8.92 14.58 -15.03
C LEU A 175 -10.01 13.50 -15.04
N ASP A 176 -10.30 12.87 -13.89
CA ASP A 176 -11.36 11.86 -13.78
C ASP A 176 -12.73 12.44 -14.19
N ARG A 177 -13.08 13.61 -13.65
CA ARG A 177 -14.34 14.30 -13.99
C ARG A 177 -14.42 14.65 -15.48
N TYR A 178 -13.31 15.11 -16.06
CA TYR A 178 -13.23 15.41 -17.49
C TYR A 178 -13.45 14.18 -18.38
N LEU A 179 -12.82 13.06 -18.01
CA LEU A 179 -12.97 11.79 -18.70
C LEU A 179 -14.39 11.20 -18.49
N ALA A 180 -15.04 11.50 -17.36
CA ALA A 180 -16.43 11.14 -17.08
C ALA A 180 -17.47 12.04 -17.79
N GLY A 181 -17.04 13.12 -18.45
CA GLY A 181 -17.89 13.94 -19.31
C GLY A 181 -17.94 15.43 -18.96
N ASP A 182 -17.44 15.85 -17.79
CA ASP A 182 -17.38 17.27 -17.41
C ASP A 182 -16.26 17.99 -18.17
N LYS A 183 -16.59 18.51 -19.36
CA LYS A 183 -15.61 19.18 -20.23
C LYS A 183 -15.03 20.47 -19.67
N GLN A 184 -15.59 21.00 -18.57
CA GLN A 184 -15.08 22.20 -17.91
C GLN A 184 -14.13 21.88 -16.74
N ALA A 185 -13.98 20.60 -16.37
CA ALA A 185 -13.13 20.20 -15.24
C ALA A 185 -11.63 20.47 -15.49
N LEU A 186 -11.17 20.52 -16.74
CA LEU A 186 -9.79 20.86 -17.08
C LEU A 186 -9.70 22.28 -17.62
N SER A 187 -8.65 23.00 -17.20
CA SER A 187 -8.29 24.28 -17.80
C SER A 187 -7.79 24.09 -19.24
N GLU A 188 -7.83 25.16 -20.05
CA GLU A 188 -7.28 25.13 -21.42
C GLU A 188 -5.81 24.69 -21.45
N ALA A 189 -5.01 25.10 -20.47
CA ALA A 189 -3.62 24.69 -20.35
C ALA A 189 -3.47 23.19 -20.07
N ALA A 190 -4.31 22.64 -19.19
CA ALA A 190 -4.31 21.21 -18.89
C ALA A 190 -4.79 20.37 -20.09
N LEU A 191 -5.76 20.87 -20.87
CA LEU A 191 -6.20 20.23 -22.11
C LEU A 191 -5.07 20.16 -23.14
N LYS A 192 -4.37 21.28 -23.36
CA LYS A 192 -3.18 21.31 -24.23
C LYS A 192 -2.10 20.34 -23.74
N GLY A 193 -1.84 20.30 -22.44
CA GLY A 193 -0.87 19.37 -21.85
C GLY A 193 -1.22 17.89 -22.02
N LYS A 194 -2.51 17.54 -22.10
CA LYS A 194 -2.99 16.17 -22.34
C LYS A 194 -2.79 15.71 -23.79
N GLU A 195 -2.66 16.62 -24.75
CA GLU A 195 -2.50 16.31 -26.18
C GLU A 195 -1.04 16.08 -26.59
N LEU A 196 -0.08 16.43 -25.73
CA LEU A 196 1.36 16.22 -25.91
C LEU A 196 1.78 14.79 -25.57
#